data_AF-A0A6G4ZCD8-F1
#
_entry.id   AF-A0A6G4ZCD8-F1
#
_cell.length_a   1.000
_cell.length_b   1.000
_cell.length_c   1.000
_cell.angle_alpha   90.00
_cell.angle_beta   90.00
_cell.angle_gamma   90.00
#
_symmetry.space_group_name_H-M   'P 1'
#
loop_
_entity.id
_entity.type
_entity.pdbx_description
1 polymer ?
#
loop_
_entity_poly.entity_id
_entity_poly.type
_entity_poly.pdbx_seq_one_letter_code
_entity_poly.pdbx_strand_id
1 'polypeptide(L)'
;MKKNIKSMVLVLLIIFVVALIVITFKIIKFRKNTVTDMKACENKITFNSKVKREEIEYLKVDGEKDRPVNKIEGLNLFINNSKVNLSDKIYEKNLRYYISLEDLEKNGQVSIDGNNILSKTNKNYIDLEKKEILKEKDKLDLRGEVLDLDHKKYISINDFKELIEARDDWYENKNSIYMFQGKTNNINCNYKVNEGKVALIRIEDVSAGGVFSEDNNMEKMKYLSDYFKANNIVFHIAWIPRYINPEKNIDNDLLKNNNFENVHFINMLDHLINRGAVIGLHGYTHQHNNQISGLGVELKWNVNSNKNKVLKVVESSLKTAKTLNIPIGFFESPHYKADRNQQKIIEQYFPVMFEPYAGYWNLNPLISFSNKSTLYVPAPLGYVKDNGETVARRIRNYSNEILTAFFIHPYIFLGSIENKNNSTNNEEIYEFNENSPILKIISALKERGCKTITVNELNNQIT
;
A
#
# COMPACT_ATOMS: atom_id res chain seq x y z
N MET A 1 15.38 -63.09 20.77
CA MET A 1 15.26 -62.24 19.56
C MET A 1 13.82 -62.02 19.05
N LYS A 2 13.01 -63.05 18.77
CA LYS A 2 11.63 -62.88 18.21
C LYS A 2 10.67 -62.01 19.05
N LYS A 3 10.74 -62.07 20.40
CA LYS A 3 9.88 -61.27 21.30
C LYS A 3 10.18 -59.76 21.24
N ASN A 4 11.46 -59.40 21.11
CA ASN A 4 11.91 -58.01 20.99
C ASN A 4 11.52 -57.40 19.64
N ILE A 5 11.53 -58.19 18.56
CA ILE A 5 11.09 -57.75 17.23
C ILE A 5 9.59 -57.45 17.22
N LYS A 6 8.75 -58.32 17.82
CA LYS A 6 7.29 -58.06 17.94
C LYS A 6 6.98 -56.80 18.74
N SER A 7 7.69 -56.58 19.86
CA SER A 7 7.54 -55.37 20.67
C SER A 7 7.96 -54.11 19.92
N MET A 8 9.06 -54.17 19.16
CA MET A 8 9.55 -53.04 18.36
C MET A 8 8.59 -52.70 17.21
N VAL A 9 8.05 -53.71 16.52
CA VAL A 9 7.05 -53.52 15.46
C VAL A 9 5.77 -52.90 16.03
N LEU A 10 5.32 -53.34 17.22
CA LEU A 10 4.14 -52.75 17.87
C LEU A 10 4.37 -51.29 18.25
N VAL A 11 5.54 -50.94 18.79
CA VAL A 11 5.90 -49.55 19.12
C VAL A 11 5.93 -48.68 17.87
N LEU A 12 6.56 -49.14 16.78
CA LEU A 12 6.58 -48.42 15.51
C LEU A 12 5.18 -48.24 14.92
N LEU A 13 4.31 -49.25 15.04
CA LEU A 13 2.91 -49.16 14.61
C LEU A 13 2.13 -48.12 15.42
N ILE A 14 2.32 -48.09 16.75
CA ILE A 14 1.69 -47.08 17.62
C ILE A 14 2.16 -45.68 17.23
N ILE A 15 3.47 -45.48 17.04
CA ILE A 15 4.03 -44.19 16.61
C ILE A 15 3.44 -43.77 15.26
N PHE A 16 3.34 -44.70 14.30
CA PHE A 16 2.75 -44.44 13.00
C PHE A 16 1.26 -44.05 13.08
N VAL A 17 0.47 -44.77 13.87
CA VAL A 17 -0.96 -44.47 14.07
C VAL A 17 -1.15 -43.11 14.74
N VAL A 18 -0.36 -42.80 15.77
CA VAL A 18 -0.40 -41.49 16.44
C VAL A 18 0.00 -40.37 15.47
N ALA A 19 1.05 -40.56 14.67
CA ALA A 19 1.46 -39.60 13.65
C ALA A 19 0.35 -39.36 12.61
N LEU A 20 -0.31 -40.42 12.15
CA LEU A 20 -1.42 -40.32 11.21
C LEU A 20 -2.60 -39.54 11.79
N ILE A 21 -2.97 -39.81 13.04
CA ILE A 21 -4.03 -39.09 13.76
C ILE A 21 -3.69 -37.60 13.84
N VAL A 22 -2.46 -37.25 14.23
CA VAL A 22 -2.01 -35.85 14.34
C VAL A 22 -2.04 -35.14 12.98
N ILE A 23 -1.59 -35.81 11.91
CA ILE A 23 -1.62 -35.28 10.54
C ILE A 23 -3.06 -35.05 10.10
N THR A 24 -3.95 -36.02 10.29
CA THR A 24 -5.36 -35.92 9.92
C THR A 24 -6.05 -34.77 10.66
N PHE A 25 -5.82 -34.62 11.96
CA PHE A 25 -6.36 -33.48 12.73
C PHE A 25 -5.84 -32.13 12.22
N LYS A 26 -4.55 -32.04 11.87
CA LYS A 26 -3.99 -30.82 11.27
C LYS A 26 -4.63 -30.48 9.92
N ILE A 27 -4.85 -31.47 9.07
CA ILE A 27 -5.51 -31.28 7.76
C ILE A 27 -6.96 -30.84 7.94
N ILE A 28 -7.72 -31.46 8.85
CA ILE A 28 -9.10 -31.09 9.14
C ILE A 28 -9.16 -29.65 9.66
N LYS A 29 -8.29 -29.31 10.63
CA LYS A 29 -8.22 -27.95 11.20
C LYS A 29 -7.87 -26.92 10.12
N PHE A 30 -6.88 -27.22 9.28
CA PHE A 30 -6.51 -26.39 8.14
C PHE A 30 -7.70 -26.14 7.21
N ARG A 31 -8.33 -27.20 6.71
CA ARG A 31 -9.48 -27.09 5.80
C ARG A 31 -10.67 -26.34 6.40
N LYS A 32 -10.88 -26.47 7.72
CA LYS A 32 -11.96 -25.77 8.41
C LYS A 32 -11.76 -24.25 8.40
N ASN A 33 -10.51 -23.80 8.61
CA ASN A 33 -10.15 -22.38 8.72
C ASN A 33 -9.82 -21.70 7.38
N THR A 34 -9.70 -22.47 6.30
CA THR A 34 -9.47 -21.93 4.96
C THR A 34 -10.75 -21.35 4.38
N VAL A 35 -10.65 -20.20 3.75
CA VAL A 35 -11.72 -19.55 2.98
C VAL A 35 -11.52 -19.87 1.50
N THR A 36 -12.51 -20.50 0.86
CA THR A 36 -12.40 -20.92 -0.56
C THR A 36 -13.51 -20.31 -1.42
N ASP A 37 -13.47 -20.59 -2.73
CA ASP A 37 -14.54 -20.30 -3.68
C ASP A 37 -14.94 -18.82 -3.73
N MET A 38 -13.97 -17.93 -3.55
CA MET A 38 -14.18 -16.49 -3.48
C MET A 38 -14.52 -15.90 -4.84
N LYS A 39 -15.68 -15.23 -4.90
CA LYS A 39 -16.12 -14.43 -6.04
C LYS A 39 -16.58 -13.07 -5.56
N ALA A 40 -16.27 -12.04 -6.32
CA ALA A 40 -16.71 -10.68 -6.06
C ALA A 40 -17.74 -10.27 -7.11
N CYS A 41 -18.85 -9.69 -6.69
CA CYS A 41 -19.86 -9.09 -7.55
C CYS A 41 -20.22 -7.74 -6.94
N GLU A 42 -19.94 -6.65 -7.66
CA GLU A 42 -20.03 -5.29 -7.11
C GLU A 42 -19.29 -5.19 -5.76
N ASN A 43 -19.96 -4.76 -4.69
CA ASN A 43 -19.36 -4.58 -3.37
C ASN A 43 -19.50 -5.82 -2.46
N LYS A 44 -19.98 -6.96 -2.99
CA LYS A 44 -20.21 -8.20 -2.22
C LYS A 44 -19.22 -9.29 -2.63
N ILE A 45 -18.73 -10.02 -1.64
CA ILE A 45 -17.84 -11.17 -1.80
C ILE A 45 -18.56 -12.40 -1.26
N THR A 46 -18.78 -13.37 -2.14
CA THR A 46 -19.27 -14.70 -1.75
C THR A 46 -18.08 -15.64 -1.59
N PHE A 47 -18.13 -16.50 -0.58
CA PHE A 47 -17.06 -17.44 -0.27
C PHE A 47 -17.62 -18.66 0.47
N ASN A 48 -16.80 -19.70 0.59
CA ASN A 48 -17.06 -20.86 1.41
C ASN A 48 -16.12 -20.84 2.63
N SER A 49 -16.70 -20.77 3.83
CA SER A 49 -15.99 -20.84 5.11
C SER A 49 -16.84 -21.57 6.14
N LYS A 50 -16.18 -22.31 7.04
CA LYS A 50 -16.83 -23.03 8.15
C LYS A 50 -16.47 -22.46 9.52
N VAL A 51 -15.68 -21.40 9.56
CA VAL A 51 -15.22 -20.76 10.80
C VAL A 51 -16.00 -19.47 11.00
N LYS A 52 -16.64 -19.38 12.17
CA LYS A 52 -17.10 -18.11 12.73
C LYS A 52 -15.92 -17.39 13.33
N ARG A 53 -15.74 -16.12 13.02
CA ARG A 53 -14.65 -15.31 13.59
C ARG A 53 -14.98 -14.88 15.00
N GLU A 54 -13.92 -14.75 15.80
CA GLU A 54 -14.03 -14.09 17.10
C GLU A 54 -13.89 -12.57 16.91
N GLU A 55 -14.78 -11.81 17.54
CA GLU A 55 -14.67 -10.36 17.61
C GLU A 55 -13.58 -10.01 18.64
N ILE A 56 -12.55 -9.30 18.19
CA ILE A 56 -11.44 -8.88 19.04
C ILE A 56 -11.15 -7.40 18.80
N GLU A 57 -10.75 -6.71 19.85
CA GLU A 57 -10.19 -5.36 19.73
C GLU A 57 -8.70 -5.45 19.41
N TYR A 58 -8.30 -4.85 18.30
CA TYR A 58 -6.88 -4.74 17.92
C TYR A 58 -6.21 -3.60 18.68
N LEU A 59 -4.98 -3.84 19.13
CA LEU A 59 -4.15 -2.85 19.80
C LEU A 59 -3.85 -1.69 18.86
N LYS A 60 -3.90 -0.48 19.41
CA LYS A 60 -3.66 0.78 18.71
C LYS A 60 -2.36 1.41 19.17
N VAL A 61 -1.69 2.10 18.25
CA VAL A 61 -0.47 2.87 18.53
C VAL A 61 -0.75 4.33 18.17
N ASP A 62 -0.46 5.22 19.12
CA ASP A 62 -0.58 6.65 18.90
C ASP A 62 0.59 7.19 18.08
N GLY A 63 0.31 8.19 17.25
CA GLY A 63 1.32 8.98 16.54
C GLY A 63 1.87 10.11 17.41
N GLU A 64 2.88 10.81 16.90
CA GLU A 64 3.38 12.04 17.50
C GLU A 64 2.37 13.17 17.27
N LYS A 65 1.93 13.84 18.35
CA LYS A 65 0.89 14.88 18.28
C LYS A 65 1.45 16.27 17.98
N ASP A 66 2.62 16.59 18.52
CA ASP A 66 3.17 17.95 18.55
C ASP A 66 4.37 18.12 17.61
N ARG A 67 4.22 17.73 16.35
CA ARG A 67 5.27 17.94 15.34
C ARG A 67 5.30 19.41 14.89
N PRO A 68 6.50 20.01 14.75
CA PRO A 68 6.63 21.42 14.42
C PRO A 68 6.12 21.68 13.00
N VAL A 69 5.57 22.89 12.83
CA VAL A 69 5.32 23.48 11.51
C VAL A 69 6.57 24.24 11.09
N ASN A 70 7.16 23.90 9.95
CA ASN A 70 8.38 24.51 9.45
C ASN A 70 8.08 25.48 8.31
N LYS A 71 8.76 26.63 8.28
CA LYS A 71 8.68 27.59 7.16
C LYS A 71 9.55 27.07 6.01
N ILE A 72 9.01 27.05 4.80
CA ILE A 72 9.72 26.65 3.59
C ILE A 72 10.03 27.89 2.77
N GLU A 73 11.30 28.08 2.44
CA GLU A 73 11.77 29.22 1.66
C GLU A 73 12.10 28.81 0.22
N GLY A 74 11.79 29.70 -0.72
CA GLY A 74 12.18 29.54 -2.13
C GLY A 74 11.41 28.51 -2.95
N LEU A 75 10.43 27.80 -2.37
CA LEU A 75 9.60 26.85 -3.10
C LEU A 75 8.67 27.60 -4.06
N ASN A 76 8.73 27.25 -5.34
CA ASN A 76 7.87 27.84 -6.36
C ASN A 76 6.72 26.89 -6.69
N LEU A 77 5.50 27.43 -6.74
CA LEU A 77 4.32 26.68 -7.20
C LEU A 77 3.86 27.26 -8.54
N PHE A 78 3.60 26.38 -9.50
CA PHE A 78 3.07 26.72 -10.81
C PHE A 78 1.77 25.97 -11.05
N ILE A 79 0.77 26.65 -11.62
CA ILE A 79 -0.49 26.03 -12.07
C ILE A 79 -0.63 26.34 -13.56
N ASN A 80 -0.73 25.31 -14.40
CA ASN A 80 -0.74 25.41 -15.86
C ASN A 80 0.39 26.32 -16.38
N ASN A 81 1.61 26.10 -15.89
CA ASN A 81 2.82 26.89 -16.18
C ASN A 81 2.80 28.37 -15.75
N SER A 82 1.75 28.82 -15.08
CA SER A 82 1.70 30.16 -14.48
C SER A 82 2.14 30.09 -13.02
N LYS A 83 3.11 30.92 -12.65
CA LYS A 83 3.59 30.99 -11.26
C LYS A 83 2.48 31.51 -10.35
N VAL A 84 2.21 30.81 -9.27
CA VAL A 84 1.28 31.27 -8.23
C VAL A 84 1.92 32.44 -7.48
N ASN A 85 1.19 33.55 -7.37
CA ASN A 85 1.63 34.71 -6.61
C ASN A 85 1.38 34.46 -5.12
N LEU A 86 2.43 34.12 -4.38
CA LEU A 86 2.36 33.83 -2.95
C LEU A 86 2.66 35.10 -2.16
N SER A 87 1.67 35.59 -1.43
CA SER A 87 1.87 36.67 -0.45
C SER A 87 2.23 36.12 0.93
N ASP A 88 1.90 34.86 1.18
CA ASP A 88 2.19 34.13 2.40
C ASP A 88 3.27 33.06 2.22
N LYS A 89 3.79 32.56 3.33
CA LYS A 89 4.83 31.52 3.33
C LYS A 89 4.21 30.16 3.07
N ILE A 90 4.96 29.29 2.39
CA ILE A 90 4.65 27.86 2.38
C ILE A 90 5.16 27.26 3.68
N TYR A 91 4.36 26.38 4.26
CA TYR A 91 4.72 25.64 5.47
C TYR A 91 4.86 24.15 5.17
N GLU A 92 5.64 23.46 5.98
CA GLU A 92 5.71 22.01 6.02
C GLU A 92 5.25 21.51 7.38
N LYS A 93 4.46 20.44 7.39
CA LYS A 93 4.19 19.62 8.58
C LYS A 93 3.90 18.18 8.17
N ASN A 94 4.51 17.23 8.87
CA ASN A 94 4.33 15.79 8.63
C ASN A 94 4.57 15.38 7.18
N LEU A 95 5.65 15.91 6.60
CA LEU A 95 6.10 15.70 5.23
C LEU A 95 5.04 16.06 4.18
N ARG A 96 4.31 17.15 4.44
CA ARG A 96 3.37 17.76 3.48
C ARG A 96 3.60 19.25 3.46
N TYR A 97 3.56 19.84 2.26
CA TYR A 97 3.56 21.28 2.09
C TYR A 97 2.16 21.85 2.14
N TYR A 98 2.04 23.06 2.69
CA TYR A 98 0.79 23.76 2.95
C TYR A 98 0.81 25.16 2.35
N ILE A 99 -0.28 25.52 1.68
CA ILE A 99 -0.48 26.80 1.01
C ILE A 99 -1.68 27.53 1.63
N SER A 100 -1.58 28.85 1.73
CA SER A 100 -2.64 29.72 2.26
C SER A 100 -3.87 29.65 1.35
N LEU A 101 -5.06 29.52 1.97
CA LEU A 101 -6.32 29.60 1.27
C LEU A 101 -6.56 30.99 0.67
N GLU A 102 -6.12 32.05 1.35
CA GLU A 102 -6.20 33.41 0.85
C GLU A 102 -5.34 33.62 -0.41
N ASP A 103 -4.14 33.05 -0.47
CA ASP A 103 -3.32 33.08 -1.68
C ASP A 103 -3.98 32.31 -2.84
N LEU A 104 -4.57 31.14 -2.57
CA LEU A 104 -5.31 30.39 -3.59
C LEU A 104 -6.53 31.16 -4.12
N GLU A 105 -7.25 31.86 -3.25
CA GLU A 105 -8.40 32.69 -3.63
C GLU A 105 -7.97 33.90 -4.48
N LYS A 106 -6.92 34.61 -4.07
CA LYS A 106 -6.33 35.74 -4.82
C LYS A 106 -5.83 35.32 -6.21
N ASN A 107 -5.28 34.12 -6.33
CA ASN A 107 -4.86 33.54 -7.60
C ASN A 107 -6.01 32.94 -8.41
N GLY A 108 -7.27 33.14 -7.98
CA GLY A 108 -8.46 32.72 -8.72
C GLY A 108 -8.64 31.21 -8.79
N GLN A 109 -8.02 30.43 -7.91
CA GLN A 109 -8.11 28.97 -7.93
C GLN A 109 -9.31 28.45 -7.15
N VAL A 110 -9.68 29.15 -6.08
CA VAL A 110 -10.80 28.79 -5.19
C VAL A 110 -11.66 30.00 -4.84
N SER A 111 -12.83 29.75 -4.26
CA SER A 111 -13.59 30.72 -3.47
C SER A 111 -13.90 30.13 -2.09
N ILE A 112 -13.82 30.96 -1.06
CA ILE A 112 -14.02 30.55 0.33
C ILE A 112 -15.43 30.96 0.77
N ASP A 113 -16.24 29.98 1.19
CA ASP A 113 -17.59 30.20 1.75
C ASP A 113 -17.70 29.52 3.12
N GLY A 114 -17.37 30.28 4.17
CA GLY A 114 -17.34 29.80 5.54
C GLY A 114 -16.36 28.63 5.73
N ASN A 115 -16.90 27.42 5.93
CA ASN A 115 -16.10 26.19 6.07
C ASN A 115 -15.91 25.43 4.75
N ASN A 116 -16.48 25.92 3.64
CA ASN A 116 -16.37 25.28 2.34
C ASN A 116 -15.35 26.01 1.46
N ILE A 117 -14.45 25.24 0.84
CA ILE A 117 -13.51 25.74 -0.17
C ILE A 117 -13.94 25.20 -1.53
N LEU A 118 -14.50 26.07 -2.35
CA LEU A 118 -15.05 25.71 -3.66
C LEU A 118 -13.97 25.85 -4.72
N SER A 119 -13.77 24.83 -5.55
CA SER A 119 -12.93 24.94 -6.74
C SER A 119 -13.54 25.91 -7.75
N LYS A 120 -12.71 26.73 -8.41
CA LYS A 120 -13.16 27.57 -9.53
C LYS A 120 -13.09 26.88 -10.89
N THR A 121 -12.48 25.70 -10.97
CA THR A 121 -12.24 24.98 -12.24
C THR A 121 -13.16 23.79 -12.46
N ASN A 122 -13.79 23.29 -11.41
CA ASN A 122 -14.72 22.16 -11.44
C ASN A 122 -15.75 22.31 -10.30
N LYS A 123 -16.65 21.33 -10.13
CA LYS A 123 -17.69 21.38 -9.09
C LYS A 123 -17.26 20.80 -7.74
N ASN A 124 -15.97 20.52 -7.56
CA ASN A 124 -15.47 19.92 -6.35
C ASN A 124 -15.35 20.97 -5.24
N TYR A 125 -15.45 20.53 -3.99
CA TYR A 125 -15.22 21.40 -2.84
C TYR A 125 -14.65 20.64 -1.65
N ILE A 126 -14.01 21.37 -0.74
CA ILE A 126 -13.54 20.86 0.54
C ILE A 126 -14.50 21.32 1.63
N ASP A 127 -14.97 20.39 2.45
CA ASP A 127 -15.63 20.67 3.74
C ASP A 127 -14.57 20.59 4.85
N LEU A 128 -14.16 21.74 5.39
CA LEU A 128 -13.10 21.82 6.40
C LEU A 128 -13.52 21.22 7.76
N GLU A 129 -14.82 21.16 8.05
CA GLU A 129 -15.34 20.61 9.30
C GLU A 129 -15.30 19.09 9.26
N LYS A 130 -15.80 18.50 8.17
CA LYS A 130 -15.77 17.05 7.96
C LYS A 130 -14.40 16.54 7.49
N LYS A 131 -13.50 17.44 7.09
CA LYS A 131 -12.15 17.15 6.57
C LYS A 131 -12.20 16.22 5.36
N GLU A 132 -13.02 16.59 4.39
CA GLU A 132 -13.25 15.80 3.17
C GLU A 132 -13.29 16.67 1.92
N ILE A 133 -12.88 16.09 0.80
CA ILE A 133 -13.04 16.61 -0.54
C ILE A 133 -14.22 15.88 -1.17
N LEU A 134 -15.21 16.64 -1.61
CA LEU A 134 -16.41 16.13 -2.26
C LEU A 134 -16.31 16.40 -3.77
N LYS A 135 -16.42 15.31 -4.54
CA LYS A 135 -16.41 15.29 -6.00
C LYS A 135 -17.76 14.75 -6.51
N GLU A 136 -18.07 14.94 -7.79
CA GLU A 136 -19.37 14.51 -8.35
C GLU A 136 -19.67 13.01 -8.15
N LYS A 137 -18.64 12.15 -8.13
CA LYS A 137 -18.77 10.69 -8.07
C LYS A 137 -17.97 10.03 -6.96
N ASP A 138 -17.20 10.80 -6.20
CA ASP A 138 -16.25 10.26 -5.23
C ASP A 138 -16.11 11.19 -4.03
N LYS A 139 -15.62 10.65 -2.93
CA LYS A 139 -15.33 11.38 -1.70
C LYS A 139 -13.96 10.95 -1.19
N LEU A 140 -13.12 11.93 -0.84
CA LEU A 140 -11.79 11.69 -0.30
C LEU A 140 -11.66 12.34 1.07
N ASP A 141 -11.03 11.67 2.02
CA ASP A 141 -10.62 12.32 3.27
C ASP A 141 -9.39 13.19 3.01
N LEU A 142 -9.30 14.33 3.70
CA LEU A 142 -8.09 15.16 3.66
C LEU A 142 -6.89 14.38 4.21
N ARG A 143 -5.77 14.43 3.48
CA ARG A 143 -4.52 13.79 3.91
C ARG A 143 -3.71 14.70 4.82
N GLY A 144 -3.70 16.00 4.54
CA GLY A 144 -3.19 17.01 5.45
C GLY A 144 -4.22 17.41 6.49
N GLU A 145 -3.75 17.97 7.60
CA GLU A 145 -4.63 18.70 8.50
C GLU A 145 -4.90 20.12 7.96
N VAL A 146 -5.92 20.80 8.46
CA VAL A 146 -6.09 22.23 8.18
C VAL A 146 -5.27 22.99 9.21
N LEU A 147 -4.26 23.75 8.76
CA LEU A 147 -3.44 24.55 9.68
C LEU A 147 -4.10 25.92 9.87
N ASP A 148 -4.11 26.39 11.11
CA ASP A 148 -4.46 27.77 11.47
C ASP A 148 -3.18 28.43 12.02
N LEU A 149 -2.61 29.34 11.23
CA LEU A 149 -1.35 30.02 11.53
C LEU A 149 -1.54 31.51 11.29
N ASP A 150 -1.27 32.33 12.31
CA ASP A 150 -1.40 33.79 12.23
C ASP A 150 -2.80 34.24 11.74
N HIS A 151 -3.86 33.55 12.22
CA HIS A 151 -5.26 33.75 11.82
C HIS A 151 -5.55 33.50 10.34
N LYS A 152 -4.69 32.75 9.66
CA LYS A 152 -4.86 32.31 8.27
C LYS A 152 -4.94 30.80 8.20
N LYS A 153 -5.80 30.32 7.30
CA LYS A 153 -5.98 28.89 7.10
C LYS A 153 -5.13 28.39 5.93
N TYR A 154 -4.49 27.24 6.13
CA TYR A 154 -3.70 26.58 5.11
C TYR A 154 -4.21 25.17 4.86
N ILE A 155 -4.18 24.75 3.60
CA ILE A 155 -4.48 23.38 3.18
C ILE A 155 -3.24 22.75 2.55
N SER A 156 -3.15 21.42 2.63
CA SER A 156 -2.02 20.75 2.01
C SER A 156 -2.08 20.90 0.48
N ILE A 157 -0.90 21.03 -0.13
CA ILE A 157 -0.75 21.07 -1.59
C ILE A 157 -1.32 19.79 -2.23
N ASN A 158 -1.23 18.65 -1.54
CA ASN A 158 -1.77 17.38 -2.00
C ASN A 158 -3.31 17.41 -2.07
N ASP A 159 -3.96 17.94 -1.05
CA ASP A 159 -5.42 18.06 -0.98
C ASP A 159 -5.93 19.12 -1.97
N PHE A 160 -5.22 20.24 -2.09
CA PHE A 160 -5.50 21.26 -3.10
C PHE A 160 -5.44 20.68 -4.52
N LYS A 161 -4.40 19.90 -4.83
CA LYS A 161 -4.24 19.20 -6.12
C LYS A 161 -5.44 18.29 -6.42
N GLU A 162 -5.95 17.57 -5.42
CA GLU A 162 -7.15 16.73 -5.59
C GLU A 162 -8.43 17.53 -5.79
N LEU A 163 -8.57 18.69 -5.13
CA LEU A 163 -9.70 19.60 -5.29
C LEU A 163 -9.81 20.08 -6.75
N ILE A 164 -8.69 20.55 -7.33
CA ILE A 164 -8.66 21.08 -8.70
C ILE A 164 -8.47 20.00 -9.79
N GLU A 165 -8.43 18.72 -9.41
CA GLU A 165 -8.17 17.58 -10.31
C GLU A 165 -6.94 17.78 -11.19
N ALA A 166 -5.83 18.18 -10.57
CA ALA A 166 -4.57 18.37 -11.27
C ALA A 166 -3.66 17.13 -11.18
N ARG A 167 -2.87 16.94 -12.23
CA ARG A 167 -1.61 16.17 -12.17
C ARG A 167 -0.51 17.07 -11.60
N ASP A 168 0.46 16.52 -10.90
CA ASP A 168 1.59 17.27 -10.36
C ASP A 168 2.94 16.68 -10.75
N ASP A 169 3.93 17.53 -11.04
CA ASP A 169 5.33 17.19 -11.23
C ASP A 169 6.18 17.95 -10.21
N TRP A 170 7.09 17.25 -9.54
CA TRP A 170 7.93 17.81 -8.50
C TRP A 170 9.40 17.82 -8.94
N TYR A 171 10.01 19.00 -8.94
CA TYR A 171 11.39 19.21 -9.38
C TYR A 171 12.24 19.73 -8.24
N GLU A 172 12.92 18.81 -7.53
CA GLU A 172 13.78 19.16 -6.38
C GLU A 172 14.89 20.14 -6.78
N ASN A 173 15.56 19.89 -7.91
CA ASN A 173 16.64 20.74 -8.43
C ASN A 173 16.21 22.18 -8.75
N LYS A 174 14.92 22.39 -9.04
CA LYS A 174 14.32 23.70 -9.31
C LYS A 174 13.59 24.27 -8.08
N ASN A 175 13.55 23.52 -6.97
CA ASN A 175 12.69 23.78 -5.81
C ASN A 175 11.29 24.23 -6.26
N SER A 176 10.67 23.43 -7.13
CA SER A 176 9.44 23.82 -7.83
C SER A 176 8.45 22.67 -7.94
N ILE A 177 7.17 22.99 -7.80
CA ILE A 177 6.05 22.08 -8.03
C ILE A 177 5.20 22.65 -9.16
N TYR A 178 4.90 21.82 -10.14
CA TYR A 178 4.03 22.18 -11.26
C TYR A 178 2.75 21.37 -11.17
N MET A 179 1.62 22.05 -11.28
CA MET A 179 0.29 21.43 -11.35
C MET A 179 -0.34 21.69 -12.71
N PHE A 180 -0.95 20.66 -13.28
CA PHE A 180 -1.56 20.70 -14.60
C PHE A 180 -3.04 20.29 -14.47
N GLN A 181 -3.94 21.28 -14.53
CA GLN A 181 -5.38 21.08 -14.41
C GLN A 181 -5.97 20.50 -15.69
N GLY A 182 -6.89 19.55 -15.55
CA GLY A 182 -7.62 18.98 -16.69
C GLY A 182 -6.75 18.19 -17.68
N LYS A 183 -5.46 18.00 -17.38
CA LYS A 183 -4.54 17.20 -18.18
C LYS A 183 -4.34 15.85 -17.48
N THR A 184 -4.79 14.80 -18.13
CA THR A 184 -4.55 13.41 -17.71
C THR A 184 -3.57 12.76 -18.66
N ASN A 185 -2.78 11.81 -18.16
CA ASN A 185 -2.03 10.91 -19.05
C ASN A 185 -2.99 10.19 -20.00
N ASN A 186 -2.51 9.85 -21.20
CA ASN A 186 -3.28 9.04 -22.16
C ASN A 186 -3.41 7.62 -21.63
N ILE A 187 -4.50 7.34 -20.91
CA ILE A 187 -4.73 6.05 -20.27
C ILE A 187 -5.74 5.24 -21.05
N ASN A 188 -5.31 4.07 -21.52
CA ASN A 188 -6.19 3.12 -22.17
C ASN A 188 -7.10 2.42 -21.14
N CYS A 189 -8.41 2.63 -21.27
CA CYS A 189 -9.43 2.07 -20.38
C CYS A 189 -9.96 0.73 -20.93
N ASN A 190 -9.21 -0.35 -20.71
CA ASN A 190 -9.50 -1.65 -21.32
C ASN A 190 -9.88 -2.74 -20.31
N TYR A 191 -9.79 -2.51 -19.01
CA TYR A 191 -10.17 -3.48 -17.99
C TYR A 191 -11.35 -2.93 -17.19
N LYS A 192 -12.52 -3.57 -17.33
CA LYS A 192 -13.72 -3.30 -16.52
C LYS A 192 -14.42 -4.63 -16.25
N VAL A 193 -14.08 -5.25 -15.12
CA VAL A 193 -14.68 -6.51 -14.66
C VAL A 193 -15.46 -6.23 -13.39
N ASN A 194 -16.79 -6.13 -13.51
CA ASN A 194 -17.68 -5.76 -12.39
C ASN A 194 -17.98 -6.93 -11.46
N GLU A 195 -17.86 -8.15 -11.98
CA GLU A 195 -18.00 -9.39 -11.23
C GLU A 195 -16.99 -10.43 -11.72
N GLY A 196 -16.52 -11.29 -10.82
CA GLY A 196 -15.53 -12.27 -11.22
C GLY A 196 -14.84 -12.98 -10.07
N LYS A 197 -13.84 -13.78 -10.43
CA LYS A 197 -12.94 -14.42 -9.47
C LYS A 197 -12.13 -13.35 -8.74
N VAL A 198 -12.01 -13.47 -7.42
CA VAL A 198 -11.21 -12.53 -6.63
C VAL A 198 -9.74 -12.54 -7.07
N ALA A 199 -9.19 -11.35 -7.30
CA ALA A 199 -7.76 -11.12 -7.49
C ALA A 199 -7.20 -10.08 -6.53
N LEU A 200 -5.95 -10.26 -6.13
CA LEU A 200 -5.22 -9.32 -5.28
C LEU A 200 -3.84 -9.05 -5.88
N ILE A 201 -3.51 -7.76 -6.02
CA ILE A 201 -2.23 -7.29 -6.54
C ILE A 201 -1.49 -6.60 -5.41
N ARG A 202 -0.23 -6.98 -5.17
CA ARG A 202 0.65 -6.31 -4.20
C ARG A 202 1.91 -5.79 -4.85
N ILE A 203 2.29 -4.57 -4.49
CA ILE A 203 3.55 -3.94 -4.84
C ILE A 203 4.37 -3.86 -3.57
N GLU A 204 5.46 -4.62 -3.50
CA GLU A 204 6.32 -4.76 -2.31
C GLU A 204 7.55 -3.86 -2.39
N ASP A 205 8.28 -3.73 -1.28
CA ASP A 205 9.51 -2.93 -1.16
C ASP A 205 9.36 -1.44 -1.53
N VAL A 206 8.21 -0.83 -1.22
CA VAL A 206 8.01 0.61 -1.42
C VAL A 206 8.59 1.37 -0.23
N SER A 207 9.54 2.27 -0.46
CA SER A 207 10.23 3.03 0.59
C SER A 207 10.73 4.38 0.07
N ALA A 208 10.89 5.38 0.95
CA ALA A 208 11.56 6.63 0.63
C ALA A 208 13.09 6.39 0.55
N GLY A 209 13.53 5.94 -0.61
CA GLY A 209 14.87 5.40 -0.82
C GLY A 209 14.90 4.35 -1.92
N GLY A 210 16.08 3.79 -2.16
CA GLY A 210 16.26 2.71 -3.13
C GLY A 210 15.87 3.14 -4.53
N VAL A 211 14.96 2.40 -5.16
CA VAL A 211 14.47 2.69 -6.52
C VAL A 211 13.71 4.02 -6.62
N PHE A 212 13.17 4.53 -5.52
CA PHE A 212 12.43 5.80 -5.52
C PHE A 212 13.32 7.03 -5.34
N SER A 213 14.62 6.85 -5.09
CA SER A 213 15.60 7.95 -5.14
C SER A 213 16.11 8.23 -6.55
N GLU A 214 15.68 7.45 -7.55
CA GLU A 214 15.96 7.75 -8.95
C GLU A 214 14.92 8.74 -9.50
N ASP A 215 15.38 9.66 -10.34
CA ASP A 215 14.54 10.66 -10.99
C ASP A 215 13.31 10.02 -11.63
N ASN A 216 12.15 10.66 -11.44
CA ASN A 216 10.87 10.33 -12.07
C ASN A 216 10.21 9.01 -11.63
N ASN A 217 10.85 8.17 -10.82
CA ASN A 217 10.24 6.90 -10.42
C ASN A 217 9.01 7.08 -9.51
N MET A 218 8.95 8.16 -8.73
CA MET A 218 7.73 8.53 -8.00
C MET A 218 6.58 8.93 -8.94
N GLU A 219 6.87 9.67 -10.02
CA GLU A 219 5.86 10.08 -11.00
C GLU A 219 5.36 8.91 -11.84
N LYS A 220 6.24 7.98 -12.23
CA LYS A 220 5.85 6.72 -12.87
C LYS A 220 4.94 5.88 -11.97
N MET A 221 5.17 5.90 -10.66
CA MET A 221 4.32 5.21 -9.69
C MET A 221 2.94 5.87 -9.54
N LYS A 222 2.86 7.21 -9.56
CA LYS A 222 1.58 7.92 -9.65
C LYS A 222 0.84 7.57 -10.94
N TYR A 223 1.53 7.57 -12.09
CA TYR A 223 0.97 7.14 -13.37
C TYR A 223 0.40 5.71 -13.33
N LEU A 224 1.10 4.75 -12.72
CA LEU A 224 0.58 3.40 -12.52
C LEU A 224 -0.76 3.42 -11.78
N SER A 225 -0.88 4.23 -10.73
CA SER A 225 -2.10 4.32 -9.94
C SER A 225 -3.24 5.01 -10.68
N ASP A 226 -2.95 6.04 -11.48
CA ASP A 226 -3.94 6.65 -12.37
C ASP A 226 -4.44 5.62 -13.39
N TYR A 227 -3.52 4.85 -13.98
CA TYR A 227 -3.86 3.74 -14.88
C TYR A 227 -4.76 2.70 -14.20
N PHE A 228 -4.44 2.32 -12.96
CA PHE A 228 -5.25 1.39 -12.18
C PHE A 228 -6.64 1.97 -11.84
N LYS A 229 -6.73 3.21 -11.36
CA LYS A 229 -8.02 3.87 -11.07
C LYS A 229 -8.89 3.97 -12.31
N ALA A 230 -8.34 4.36 -13.46
CA ALA A 230 -9.08 4.45 -14.72
C ALA A 230 -9.62 3.09 -15.20
N ASN A 231 -8.94 2.01 -14.83
CA ASN A 231 -9.32 0.63 -15.09
C ASN A 231 -10.05 -0.03 -13.90
N ASN A 232 -10.51 0.71 -12.89
CA ASN A 232 -11.18 0.13 -11.70
C ASN A 232 -10.38 -0.99 -11.03
N ILE A 233 -9.05 -0.89 -11.06
CA ILE A 233 -8.13 -1.83 -10.40
C ILE A 233 -7.78 -1.28 -9.03
N VAL A 234 -7.97 -2.10 -8.01
CA VAL A 234 -7.45 -1.84 -6.65
C VAL A 234 -6.22 -2.70 -6.38
N PHE A 235 -5.32 -2.19 -5.57
CA PHE A 235 -4.00 -2.78 -5.34
C PHE A 235 -3.47 -2.42 -3.97
N HIS A 236 -2.37 -3.08 -3.59
CA HIS A 236 -1.81 -2.99 -2.24
C HIS A 236 -0.35 -2.57 -2.30
N ILE A 237 0.08 -1.75 -1.35
CA ILE A 237 1.46 -1.31 -1.21
C ILE A 237 2.03 -1.88 0.09
N ALA A 238 3.09 -2.67 0.02
CA ALA A 238 3.86 -3.07 1.19
C ALA A 238 4.96 -2.03 1.42
N TRP A 239 4.71 -1.13 2.36
CA TRP A 239 5.54 0.04 2.64
C TRP A 239 6.56 -0.24 3.75
N ILE A 240 7.79 0.21 3.53
CA ILE A 240 8.89 0.21 4.51
C ILE A 240 9.06 1.65 5.03
N PRO A 241 8.66 1.95 6.28
CA PRO A 241 8.67 3.31 6.81
C PRO A 241 10.04 3.97 7.00
N ARG A 242 11.11 3.18 7.14
CA ARG A 242 12.47 3.69 7.31
C ARG A 242 13.44 2.95 6.39
N TYR A 243 14.06 3.67 5.47
CA TYR A 243 15.03 3.11 4.53
C TYR A 243 16.45 3.27 5.04
N ILE A 244 17.24 2.19 5.01
CA ILE A 244 18.63 2.19 5.47
C ILE A 244 19.51 1.56 4.38
N ASN A 245 20.57 2.26 4.00
CA ASN A 245 21.64 1.74 3.15
C ASN A 245 23.00 2.06 3.79
N PRO A 246 23.60 1.11 4.53
CA PRO A 246 24.86 1.32 5.22
C PRO A 246 26.05 1.59 4.28
N GLU A 247 26.06 0.99 3.09
CA GLU A 247 27.13 1.17 2.09
C GLU A 247 27.20 2.61 1.58
N LYS A 248 26.05 3.29 1.50
CA LYS A 248 25.93 4.70 1.11
C LYS A 248 25.84 5.65 2.31
N ASN A 249 25.95 5.15 3.54
CA ASN A 249 25.72 5.90 4.78
C ASN A 249 24.36 6.63 4.81
N ILE A 250 23.32 5.96 4.30
CA ILE A 250 21.95 6.48 4.29
C ILE A 250 21.16 5.85 5.44
N ASP A 251 20.53 6.69 6.24
CA ASP A 251 19.51 6.34 7.22
C ASP A 251 18.37 7.35 7.10
N ASN A 252 17.35 6.97 6.33
CA ASN A 252 16.21 7.82 6.03
C ASN A 252 15.01 7.41 6.90
N ASP A 253 14.92 8.02 8.07
CA ASP A 253 13.79 7.89 9.00
C ASP A 253 12.81 9.02 8.71
N LEU A 254 11.63 8.70 8.17
CA LEU A 254 10.65 9.71 7.75
C LEU A 254 10.15 10.61 8.89
N LEU A 255 10.32 10.20 10.15
CA LEU A 255 10.01 11.06 11.28
C LEU A 255 11.14 12.03 11.65
N LYS A 256 12.35 11.86 11.13
CA LYS A 256 13.53 12.68 11.45
C LYS A 256 14.07 13.46 10.25
N ASN A 257 13.94 12.90 9.06
CA ASN A 257 14.50 13.42 7.84
C ASN A 257 13.42 14.22 7.10
N ASN A 258 13.42 15.54 7.29
CA ASN A 258 12.51 16.44 6.58
C ASN A 258 13.24 17.09 5.39
N ASN A 259 12.95 16.62 4.19
CA ASN A 259 13.53 17.11 2.94
C ASN A 259 12.50 17.00 1.79
N PHE A 260 12.83 17.59 0.64
CA PHE A 260 11.94 17.63 -0.52
C PHE A 260 11.60 16.21 -1.02
N GLU A 261 12.59 15.33 -1.15
CA GLU A 261 12.41 13.93 -1.56
C GLU A 261 11.37 13.19 -0.69
N ASN A 262 11.43 13.35 0.64
CA ASN A 262 10.50 12.70 1.56
C ASN A 262 9.09 13.32 1.52
N VAL A 263 8.99 14.63 1.30
CA VAL A 263 7.68 15.29 1.07
C VAL A 263 7.06 14.79 -0.23
N HIS A 264 7.87 14.67 -1.29
CA HIS A 264 7.45 14.12 -2.58
C HIS A 264 7.03 12.65 -2.47
N PHE A 265 7.75 11.85 -1.69
CA PHE A 265 7.38 10.46 -1.41
C PHE A 265 6.04 10.33 -0.68
N ILE A 266 5.77 11.18 0.32
CA ILE A 266 4.47 11.21 1.01
C ILE A 266 3.36 11.71 0.08
N ASN A 267 3.65 12.69 -0.79
CA ASN A 267 2.74 13.08 -1.88
C ASN A 267 2.42 11.92 -2.82
N MET A 268 3.40 11.10 -3.19
CA MET A 268 3.16 9.88 -3.96
C MET A 268 2.24 8.93 -3.18
N LEU A 269 2.52 8.61 -1.90
CA LEU A 269 1.65 7.71 -1.11
C LEU A 269 0.21 8.22 -1.00
N ASP A 270 0.02 9.52 -0.72
CA ASP A 270 -1.30 10.16 -0.68
C ASP A 270 -2.03 10.02 -2.02
N HIS A 271 -1.30 10.24 -3.13
CA HIS A 271 -1.81 10.05 -4.47
C HIS A 271 -2.28 8.59 -4.69
N LEU A 272 -1.45 7.59 -4.32
CA LEU A 272 -1.81 6.17 -4.43
C LEU A 272 -3.09 5.83 -3.65
N ILE A 273 -3.20 6.31 -2.41
CA ILE A 273 -4.38 6.10 -1.54
C ILE A 273 -5.63 6.65 -2.23
N ASN A 274 -5.56 7.88 -2.74
CA ASN A 274 -6.67 8.53 -3.44
C ASN A 274 -7.04 7.87 -4.78
N ARG A 275 -6.26 6.88 -5.25
CA ARG A 275 -6.52 6.06 -6.43
C ARG A 275 -6.89 4.61 -6.09
N GLY A 276 -7.17 4.32 -4.82
CA GLY A 276 -7.66 3.02 -4.37
C GLY A 276 -6.56 2.05 -3.91
N ALA A 277 -5.35 2.53 -3.66
CA ALA A 277 -4.31 1.73 -3.03
C ALA A 277 -4.61 1.50 -1.54
N VAL A 278 -4.41 0.28 -1.06
CA VAL A 278 -4.36 -0.03 0.37
C VAL A 278 -2.90 -0.14 0.80
N ILE A 279 -2.46 0.74 1.71
CA ILE A 279 -1.11 0.68 2.27
C ILE A 279 -1.07 -0.34 3.41
N GLY A 280 -0.04 -1.16 3.43
CA GLY A 280 0.30 -2.07 4.51
C GLY A 280 1.76 -1.92 4.91
N LEU A 281 2.10 -2.44 6.10
CA LEU A 281 3.46 -2.37 6.63
C LEU A 281 4.26 -3.60 6.22
N HIS A 282 5.45 -3.40 5.66
CA HIS A 282 6.39 -4.45 5.27
C HIS A 282 7.58 -4.53 6.24
N GLY A 283 7.28 -4.62 7.54
CA GLY A 283 8.25 -4.36 8.60
C GLY A 283 8.43 -2.87 8.91
N TYR A 284 9.50 -2.54 9.63
CA TYR A 284 9.87 -1.15 9.91
C TYR A 284 11.02 -0.69 9.01
N THR A 285 12.08 -1.49 8.93
CA THR A 285 13.22 -1.22 8.06
C THR A 285 13.42 -2.27 6.98
N HIS A 286 12.79 -3.45 7.10
CA HIS A 286 13.04 -4.58 6.20
C HIS A 286 14.55 -4.90 6.08
N GLN A 287 15.25 -4.81 7.22
CA GLN A 287 16.70 -4.91 7.32
C GLN A 287 17.11 -5.96 8.35
N HIS A 288 18.29 -6.54 8.18
CA HIS A 288 18.98 -7.29 9.23
C HIS A 288 20.48 -6.97 9.20
N ASN A 289 21.06 -6.64 10.36
CA ASN A 289 22.44 -6.17 10.48
C ASN A 289 22.72 -5.00 9.53
N ASN A 290 23.81 -5.08 8.76
CA ASN A 290 24.25 -4.03 7.84
C ASN A 290 23.72 -4.22 6.40
N GLN A 291 22.67 -5.02 6.19
CA GLN A 291 22.07 -5.17 4.87
C GLN A 291 21.32 -3.90 4.47
N ILE A 292 21.02 -3.73 3.18
CA ILE A 292 20.16 -2.63 2.71
C ILE A 292 18.69 -3.00 3.01
N SER A 293 17.86 -2.01 3.31
CA SER A 293 16.40 -2.17 3.36
C SER A 293 15.86 -2.82 2.08
N GLY A 294 14.86 -3.69 2.18
CA GLY A 294 14.35 -4.50 1.07
C GLY A 294 15.12 -5.81 0.85
N LEU A 295 16.38 -5.91 1.29
CA LEU A 295 17.18 -7.15 1.16
C LEU A 295 17.19 -8.01 2.43
N GLY A 296 17.11 -7.37 3.60
CA GLY A 296 17.23 -8.04 4.89
C GLY A 296 15.97 -8.79 5.33
N VAL A 297 16.14 -9.68 6.32
CA VAL A 297 15.02 -10.40 6.96
C VAL A 297 14.87 -9.89 8.40
N GLU A 298 14.02 -8.88 8.58
CA GLU A 298 13.83 -8.19 9.86
C GLU A 298 13.13 -9.06 10.91
N LEU A 299 12.30 -10.01 10.48
CA LEU A 299 11.55 -10.91 11.35
C LEU A 299 11.80 -12.36 10.94
N LYS A 300 12.52 -13.11 11.78
CA LYS A 300 12.64 -14.58 11.69
C LYS A 300 12.92 -15.18 13.06
N TRP A 301 12.87 -16.50 13.17
CA TRP A 301 13.04 -17.23 14.44
C TRP A 301 14.29 -16.86 15.27
N ASN A 302 15.35 -16.34 14.65
CA ASN A 302 16.57 -15.85 15.34
C ASN A 302 16.85 -14.34 15.15
N VAL A 303 15.95 -13.58 14.53
CA VAL A 303 16.09 -12.11 14.36
C VAL A 303 14.83 -11.43 14.81
N ASN A 304 15.01 -10.45 15.70
CA ASN A 304 13.90 -9.84 16.44
C ASN A 304 12.97 -10.91 17.04
N SER A 305 13.55 -11.97 17.61
CA SER A 305 12.83 -13.19 18.00
C SER A 305 12.14 -13.14 19.35
N ASN A 306 12.46 -12.15 20.19
CA ASN A 306 11.76 -11.95 21.46
C ASN A 306 10.65 -10.90 21.34
N LYS A 307 9.67 -10.97 22.25
CA LYS A 307 8.46 -10.11 22.22
C LYS A 307 8.79 -8.63 22.08
N ASN A 308 9.70 -8.10 22.90
CA ASN A 308 10.03 -6.67 22.90
C ASN A 308 10.63 -6.21 21.57
N LYS A 309 11.43 -7.05 20.91
CA LYS A 309 11.99 -6.72 19.58
C LYS A 309 10.92 -6.76 18.49
N VAL A 310 10.00 -7.72 18.51
CA VAL A 310 8.85 -7.75 17.58
C VAL A 310 7.98 -6.51 17.77
N LEU A 311 7.64 -6.18 19.02
CA LEU A 311 6.86 -4.99 19.36
C LEU A 311 7.54 -3.72 18.88
N LYS A 312 8.87 -3.60 19.05
CA LYS A 312 9.61 -2.45 18.53
C LYS A 312 9.45 -2.26 17.01
N VAL A 313 9.46 -3.34 16.23
CA VAL A 313 9.23 -3.29 14.77
C VAL A 313 7.80 -2.84 14.47
N VAL A 314 6.81 -3.48 15.08
CA VAL A 314 5.38 -3.21 14.85
C VAL A 314 4.98 -1.80 15.31
N GLU A 315 5.37 -1.41 16.52
CA GLU A 315 4.97 -0.14 17.10
C GLU A 315 5.72 1.04 16.47
N SER A 316 7.00 0.90 16.07
CA SER A 316 7.69 1.98 15.34
C SER A 316 7.05 2.21 13.97
N SER A 317 6.72 1.14 13.25
CA SER A 317 6.09 1.24 11.94
C SER A 317 4.69 1.85 12.01
N LEU A 318 3.85 1.41 12.97
CA LEU A 318 2.54 2.01 13.22
C LEU A 318 2.62 3.45 13.70
N LYS A 319 3.59 3.79 14.57
CA LYS A 319 3.82 5.17 15.02
C LYS A 319 4.15 6.08 13.83
N THR A 320 5.04 5.66 12.93
CA THR A 320 5.35 6.43 11.72
C THR A 320 4.12 6.61 10.85
N ALA A 321 3.38 5.54 10.58
CA ALA A 321 2.15 5.60 9.80
C ALA A 321 1.11 6.56 10.41
N LYS A 322 0.86 6.45 11.72
CA LYS A 322 -0.12 7.28 12.42
C LYS A 322 0.27 8.75 12.44
N THR A 323 1.56 9.04 12.66
CA THR A 323 2.12 10.39 12.68
C THR A 323 2.02 11.07 11.32
N LEU A 324 2.31 10.34 10.24
CA LEU A 324 2.25 10.84 8.87
C LEU A 324 0.85 10.75 8.25
N ASN A 325 -0.17 10.41 9.04
CA ASN A 325 -1.52 10.16 8.56
C ASN A 325 -1.52 9.23 7.34
N ILE A 326 -0.97 8.02 7.48
CA ILE A 326 -1.00 6.97 6.45
C ILE A 326 -1.90 5.84 6.98
N PRO A 327 -3.06 5.56 6.37
CA PRO A 327 -3.93 4.49 6.79
C PRO A 327 -3.31 3.13 6.47
N ILE A 328 -3.31 2.22 7.45
CA ILE A 328 -2.73 0.87 7.31
C ILE A 328 -3.84 -0.17 7.29
N GLY A 329 -3.92 -0.97 6.23
CA GLY A 329 -4.90 -2.06 6.06
C GLY A 329 -4.38 -3.44 6.43
N PHE A 330 -3.06 -3.67 6.36
CA PHE A 330 -2.48 -4.98 6.61
C PHE A 330 -1.02 -4.88 7.11
N PHE A 331 -0.53 -6.00 7.64
CA PHE A 331 0.89 -6.22 7.87
C PHE A 331 1.41 -7.40 7.05
N GLU A 332 2.67 -7.32 6.67
CA GLU A 332 3.41 -8.36 5.99
C GLU A 332 4.84 -8.41 6.53
N SER A 333 5.28 -9.57 6.99
CA SER A 333 6.67 -9.71 7.44
C SER A 333 7.62 -9.73 6.24
N PRO A 334 8.79 -9.08 6.35
CA PRO A 334 9.85 -9.18 5.36
C PRO A 334 10.11 -10.62 4.90
N HIS A 335 9.97 -10.88 3.60
CA HIS A 335 10.12 -12.20 2.97
C HIS A 335 9.22 -13.32 3.54
N TYR A 336 8.12 -12.97 4.21
CA TYR A 336 7.20 -13.91 4.89
C TYR A 336 7.88 -14.80 5.93
N LYS A 337 8.91 -14.29 6.60
CA LYS A 337 9.77 -15.08 7.50
C LYS A 337 9.41 -15.00 8.97
N ALA A 338 8.42 -14.19 9.36
CA ALA A 338 7.96 -14.17 10.75
C ALA A 338 7.53 -15.59 11.18
N ASP A 339 8.09 -16.07 12.29
CA ASP A 339 7.71 -17.36 12.84
C ASP A 339 6.34 -17.31 13.53
N ARG A 340 5.87 -18.45 14.05
CA ARG A 340 4.58 -18.53 14.73
C ARG A 340 4.46 -17.64 15.97
N ASN A 341 5.55 -17.46 16.71
CA ASN A 341 5.54 -16.67 17.94
C ASN A 341 5.50 -15.18 17.60
N GLN A 342 6.25 -14.77 16.58
CA GLN A 342 6.23 -13.42 16.05
C GLN A 342 4.84 -13.08 15.47
N GLN A 343 4.29 -13.96 14.63
CA GLN A 343 2.95 -13.78 14.05
C GLN A 343 1.84 -13.63 15.12
N LYS A 344 1.93 -14.34 16.25
CA LYS A 344 0.99 -14.20 17.39
C LYS A 344 1.08 -12.86 18.12
N ILE A 345 2.22 -12.19 18.06
CA ILE A 345 2.38 -10.85 18.61
C ILE A 345 1.79 -9.84 17.62
N ILE A 346 2.12 -10.00 16.33
CA ILE A 346 1.68 -9.09 15.27
C ILE A 346 0.15 -9.13 15.10
N GLU A 347 -0.49 -10.31 15.19
CA GLU A 347 -1.95 -10.46 15.06
C GLU A 347 -2.77 -9.70 16.14
N GLN A 348 -2.12 -9.20 17.20
CA GLN A 348 -2.77 -8.33 18.19
C GLN A 348 -3.01 -6.92 17.65
N TYR A 349 -2.28 -6.49 16.61
CA TYR A 349 -2.37 -5.16 16.03
C TYR A 349 -3.09 -5.15 14.68
N PHE A 350 -3.09 -6.27 13.95
CA PHE A 350 -3.57 -6.31 12.56
C PHE A 350 -4.69 -7.33 12.34
N PRO A 351 -5.81 -6.90 11.72
CA PRO A 351 -6.87 -7.81 11.28
C PRO A 351 -6.45 -8.65 10.07
N VAL A 352 -5.51 -8.17 9.28
CA VAL A 352 -5.02 -8.84 8.08
C VAL A 352 -3.50 -8.97 8.14
N MET A 353 -3.04 -10.21 8.01
CA MET A 353 -1.67 -10.56 7.70
C MET A 353 -1.63 -10.93 6.21
N PHE A 354 -1.05 -10.09 5.36
CA PHE A 354 -1.03 -10.36 3.92
C PHE A 354 0.12 -11.32 3.55
N GLU A 355 0.21 -12.42 4.28
CA GLU A 355 1.22 -13.46 4.13
C GLU A 355 0.66 -14.84 4.48
N PRO A 356 1.36 -15.94 4.16
CA PRO A 356 1.00 -17.27 4.63
C PRO A 356 1.02 -17.41 6.15
N TYR A 357 0.13 -18.25 6.67
CA TYR A 357 0.16 -18.62 8.09
C TYR A 357 1.38 -19.51 8.35
N ALA A 358 2.36 -19.04 9.14
CA ALA A 358 3.63 -19.75 9.28
C ALA A 358 3.43 -21.22 9.71
N GLY A 359 4.19 -22.13 9.10
CA GLY A 359 4.04 -23.59 9.28
C GLY A 359 2.93 -24.25 8.45
N TYR A 360 2.20 -23.49 7.63
CA TYR A 360 1.21 -24.01 6.69
C TYR A 360 1.46 -23.40 5.31
N TRP A 361 1.31 -24.22 4.27
CA TRP A 361 1.33 -23.75 2.89
C TRP A 361 -0.11 -23.56 2.41
N ASN A 362 -0.66 -22.37 2.61
CA ASN A 362 -2.01 -22.05 2.19
C ASN A 362 -2.03 -21.41 0.79
N LEU A 363 -2.89 -21.95 -0.08
CA LEU A 363 -3.18 -21.39 -1.42
C LEU A 363 -4.37 -20.43 -1.43
N ASN A 364 -5.02 -20.29 -0.27
CA ASN A 364 -6.21 -19.49 -0.05
C ASN A 364 -6.13 -18.83 1.34
N PRO A 365 -6.94 -17.80 1.61
CA PRO A 365 -6.96 -17.15 2.90
C PRO A 365 -7.28 -18.12 4.03
N LEU A 366 -6.69 -17.88 5.20
CA LEU A 366 -6.81 -18.73 6.37
C LEU A 366 -7.06 -17.88 7.61
N ILE A 367 -8.11 -18.18 8.36
CA ILE A 367 -8.41 -17.52 9.63
C ILE A 367 -7.48 -18.10 10.71
N SER A 368 -6.80 -17.22 11.45
CA SER A 368 -5.78 -17.58 12.44
C SER A 368 -6.24 -18.69 13.38
N PHE A 369 -5.39 -19.69 13.62
CA PHE A 369 -5.68 -20.70 14.64
C PHE A 369 -5.47 -20.19 16.07
N SER A 370 -4.83 -19.02 16.23
CA SER A 370 -4.40 -18.48 17.52
C SER A 370 -5.49 -17.58 18.11
N ASN A 371 -5.84 -16.50 17.42
CA ASN A 371 -6.91 -15.57 17.86
C ASN A 371 -8.26 -15.78 17.16
N LYS A 372 -8.36 -16.73 16.20
CA LYS A 372 -9.57 -17.04 15.41
C LYS A 372 -10.24 -15.82 14.75
N SER A 373 -9.47 -14.75 14.57
CA SER A 373 -9.97 -13.51 13.99
C SER A 373 -9.09 -13.10 12.83
N THR A 374 -7.79 -12.89 13.02
CA THR A 374 -6.90 -12.37 11.98
C THR A 374 -6.87 -13.25 10.73
N LEU A 375 -7.01 -12.61 9.56
CA LEU A 375 -7.00 -13.27 8.27
C LEU A 375 -5.58 -13.29 7.69
N TYR A 376 -5.09 -14.48 7.37
CA TYR A 376 -3.83 -14.67 6.64
C TYR A 376 -4.11 -14.85 5.16
N VAL A 377 -3.59 -13.97 4.31
CA VAL A 377 -3.85 -13.97 2.87
C VAL A 377 -2.56 -14.30 2.12
N PRO A 378 -2.46 -15.44 1.41
CA PRO A 378 -1.24 -15.82 0.70
C PRO A 378 -1.17 -15.18 -0.70
N ALA A 379 0.01 -15.28 -1.34
CA ALA A 379 0.23 -14.94 -2.74
C ALA A 379 0.60 -16.21 -3.56
N PRO A 380 -0.35 -17.12 -3.84
CA PRO A 380 -0.05 -18.44 -4.43
C PRO A 380 0.45 -18.37 -5.88
N LEU A 381 0.22 -17.27 -6.59
CA LEU A 381 0.78 -17.07 -7.93
C LEU A 381 2.22 -16.55 -7.87
N GLY A 382 2.69 -16.16 -6.68
CA GLY A 382 4.07 -15.83 -6.36
C GLY A 382 4.57 -14.49 -6.91
N TYR A 383 5.89 -14.32 -6.83
CA TYR A 383 6.62 -13.14 -7.28
C TYR A 383 6.64 -13.03 -8.81
N VAL A 384 6.39 -11.82 -9.33
CA VAL A 384 6.67 -11.45 -10.73
C VAL A 384 8.18 -11.20 -10.88
N LYS A 385 8.90 -12.20 -11.39
CA LYS A 385 10.37 -12.18 -11.56
C LYS A 385 10.85 -11.92 -12.99
N ASP A 386 9.92 -11.86 -13.94
CA ASP A 386 10.18 -11.75 -15.37
C ASP A 386 9.34 -10.61 -15.96
N ASN A 387 9.16 -10.59 -17.28
CA ASN A 387 8.33 -9.62 -17.98
C ASN A 387 6.82 -9.83 -17.77
N GLY A 388 6.39 -10.51 -16.70
CA GLY A 388 5.00 -10.77 -16.36
C GLY A 388 4.44 -12.09 -16.91
N GLU A 389 5.12 -12.73 -17.87
CA GLU A 389 4.60 -13.89 -18.58
C GLU A 389 4.36 -15.10 -17.65
N THR A 390 5.26 -15.37 -16.71
CA THR A 390 5.06 -16.49 -15.79
C THR A 390 3.78 -16.34 -14.96
N VAL A 391 3.52 -15.14 -14.42
CA VAL A 391 2.32 -14.89 -13.61
C VAL A 391 1.07 -14.83 -14.49
N ALA A 392 1.14 -14.19 -15.68
CA ALA A 392 0.06 -14.17 -16.65
C ALA A 392 -0.39 -15.60 -17.04
N ARG A 393 0.56 -16.49 -17.35
CA ARG A 393 0.29 -17.90 -17.62
C ARG A 393 -0.34 -18.63 -16.43
N ARG A 394 0.12 -18.35 -15.20
CA ARG A 394 -0.49 -18.93 -13.98
C ARG A 394 -1.93 -18.46 -13.80
N ILE A 395 -2.24 -17.18 -14.04
CA ILE A 395 -3.61 -16.64 -13.98
C ILE A 395 -4.53 -17.40 -14.95
N ARG A 396 -4.08 -17.60 -16.19
CA ARG A 396 -4.86 -18.31 -17.22
C ARG A 396 -5.11 -19.77 -16.85
N ASN A 397 -4.08 -20.47 -16.36
CA ASN A 397 -4.07 -21.93 -16.29
C ASN A 397 -4.41 -22.52 -14.92
N TYR A 398 -4.28 -21.76 -13.82
CA TYR A 398 -4.55 -22.31 -12.48
C TYR A 398 -6.04 -22.51 -12.23
N SER A 399 -6.34 -23.47 -11.36
CA SER A 399 -7.71 -23.81 -10.94
C SER A 399 -8.45 -22.58 -10.39
N ASN A 400 -9.77 -22.59 -10.55
CA ASN A 400 -10.66 -21.60 -9.92
C ASN A 400 -10.61 -21.65 -8.38
N GLU A 401 -10.19 -22.78 -7.82
CA GLU A 401 -10.11 -22.99 -6.36
C GLU A 401 -8.93 -22.27 -5.70
N ILE A 402 -7.92 -21.82 -6.47
CA ILE A 402 -6.74 -21.12 -5.94
C ILE A 402 -6.97 -19.61 -6.03
N LEU A 403 -6.71 -18.88 -4.95
CA LEU A 403 -6.75 -17.41 -4.93
C LEU A 403 -5.85 -16.82 -6.03
N THR A 404 -6.36 -15.86 -6.81
CA THR A 404 -5.55 -15.13 -7.79
C THR A 404 -4.77 -14.01 -7.08
N ALA A 405 -3.68 -14.32 -6.40
CA ALA A 405 -2.86 -13.30 -5.73
C ALA A 405 -1.37 -13.46 -6.01
N PHE A 406 -0.71 -12.33 -6.27
CA PHE A 406 0.71 -12.22 -6.62
C PHE A 406 1.29 -10.91 -6.09
N PHE A 407 2.62 -10.81 -6.13
CA PHE A 407 3.33 -9.59 -5.78
C PHE A 407 4.41 -9.25 -6.82
N ILE A 408 4.74 -7.96 -6.92
CA ILE A 408 5.72 -7.40 -7.84
C ILE A 408 6.50 -6.30 -7.13
N HIS A 409 7.79 -6.14 -7.43
CA HIS A 409 8.59 -5.05 -6.87
C HIS A 409 8.70 -3.93 -7.93
N PRO A 410 8.75 -2.64 -7.53
CA PRO A 410 8.74 -1.52 -8.47
C PRO A 410 9.79 -1.61 -9.59
N TYR A 411 11.02 -2.03 -9.28
CA TYR A 411 12.09 -2.14 -10.29
C TYR A 411 11.76 -3.06 -11.48
N ILE A 412 10.79 -3.98 -11.34
CA ILE A 412 10.37 -4.87 -12.42
C ILE A 412 9.57 -4.12 -13.48
N PHE A 413 8.74 -3.15 -13.09
CA PHE A 413 7.82 -2.48 -14.02
C PHE A 413 8.14 -1.02 -14.30
N LEU A 414 8.86 -0.31 -13.42
CA LEU A 414 9.12 1.12 -13.59
C LEU A 414 9.87 1.42 -14.90
N GLY A 415 10.77 0.53 -15.33
CA GLY A 415 11.45 0.66 -16.63
C GLY A 415 10.54 0.51 -17.85
N SER A 416 9.30 0.02 -17.67
CA SER A 416 8.29 -0.07 -18.74
C SER A 416 7.38 1.16 -18.85
N ILE A 417 7.56 2.16 -17.97
CA ILE A 417 6.82 3.41 -17.99
C ILE A 417 7.78 4.49 -18.50
N GLU A 418 7.48 5.02 -19.68
CA GLU A 418 8.33 5.96 -20.40
C GLU A 418 7.71 7.36 -20.37
N ASN A 419 8.56 8.37 -20.19
CA ASN A 419 8.16 9.74 -20.41
C ASN A 419 8.17 10.01 -21.93
N LYS A 420 7.03 10.40 -22.50
CA LYS A 420 6.84 10.65 -23.93
C LYS A 420 7.16 12.09 -24.36
N ASN A 421 7.52 12.98 -23.43
CA ASN A 421 7.71 14.38 -23.76
C ASN A 421 9.08 14.72 -24.33
N ASN A 422 9.04 15.44 -25.45
CA ASN A 422 10.15 16.23 -25.99
C ASN A 422 10.08 17.66 -25.41
N SER A 423 10.55 17.81 -24.16
CA SER A 423 11.06 19.00 -23.45
C SER A 423 10.41 20.40 -23.51
N THR A 424 9.27 20.64 -24.15
CA THR A 424 8.87 22.04 -24.42
C THR A 424 8.08 22.76 -23.31
N ASN A 425 7.42 22.06 -22.36
CA ASN A 425 6.42 22.70 -21.48
C ASN A 425 6.49 22.38 -19.97
N ASN A 426 7.61 21.85 -19.45
CA ASN A 426 7.76 21.39 -18.03
C ASN A 426 6.66 20.43 -17.55
N GLU A 427 5.94 19.81 -18.48
CA GLU A 427 4.94 18.80 -18.25
C GLU A 427 5.58 17.46 -18.56
N GLU A 428 5.33 16.43 -17.75
CA GLU A 428 5.76 15.06 -18.01
C GLU A 428 4.55 14.18 -18.31
N ILE A 429 4.59 13.48 -19.44
CA ILE A 429 3.52 12.58 -19.86
C ILE A 429 4.10 11.19 -19.88
N TYR A 430 3.45 10.29 -19.14
CA TYR A 430 3.91 8.92 -18.98
C TYR A 430 3.00 7.97 -19.73
N GLU A 431 3.60 6.95 -20.35
CA GLU A 431 2.88 5.85 -21.00
C GLU A 431 3.61 4.53 -20.76
N PHE A 432 2.86 3.42 -20.79
CA PHE A 432 3.46 2.09 -20.81
C PHE A 432 4.03 1.78 -22.19
N ASN A 433 5.21 1.17 -22.24
CA ASN A 433 5.68 0.51 -23.45
C ASN A 433 5.07 -0.90 -23.59
N GLU A 434 5.20 -1.46 -24.80
CA GLU A 434 4.65 -2.77 -25.18
C GLU A 434 5.19 -3.94 -24.35
N ASN A 435 6.35 -3.78 -23.73
CA ASN A 435 7.02 -4.83 -22.95
C ASN A 435 6.56 -4.85 -21.48
N SER A 436 5.63 -3.98 -21.09
CA SER A 436 5.20 -3.83 -19.70
C SER A 436 4.69 -5.13 -19.07
N PRO A 437 5.29 -5.57 -17.94
CA PRO A 437 4.79 -6.71 -17.18
C PRO A 437 3.38 -6.45 -16.63
N ILE A 438 3.07 -5.19 -16.28
CA ILE A 438 1.76 -4.79 -15.77
C ILE A 438 0.69 -5.03 -16.84
N LEU A 439 0.88 -4.52 -18.06
CA LEU A 439 -0.09 -4.68 -19.15
C LEU A 439 -0.39 -6.15 -19.45
N LYS A 440 0.64 -7.01 -19.49
CA LYS A 440 0.49 -8.46 -19.72
C LYS A 440 -0.33 -9.14 -18.62
N ILE A 441 -0.05 -8.82 -17.36
CA ILE A 441 -0.75 -9.38 -16.21
C ILE A 441 -2.21 -8.91 -16.19
N ILE A 442 -2.47 -7.62 -16.42
CA ILE A 442 -3.83 -7.08 -16.48
C ILE A 442 -4.63 -7.71 -17.64
N SER A 443 -4.01 -7.95 -18.80
CA SER A 443 -4.65 -8.72 -19.88
C SER A 443 -5.06 -10.11 -19.43
N ALA A 444 -4.17 -10.85 -18.76
CA ALA A 444 -4.49 -12.18 -18.25
C ALA A 444 -5.61 -12.16 -17.19
N LEU A 445 -5.64 -11.15 -16.31
CA LEU A 445 -6.76 -10.96 -15.36
C LEU A 445 -8.07 -10.71 -16.09
N LYS A 446 -8.05 -9.89 -17.16
CA LYS A 446 -9.23 -9.60 -17.99
C LYS A 446 -9.77 -10.86 -18.65
N GLU A 447 -8.90 -11.59 -19.35
CA GLU A 447 -9.22 -12.83 -20.07
C GLU A 447 -9.84 -13.86 -19.14
N ARG A 448 -9.39 -13.90 -17.87
CA ARG A 448 -9.87 -14.84 -16.87
C ARG A 448 -11.14 -14.39 -16.15
N GLY A 449 -11.62 -13.17 -16.39
CA GLY A 449 -12.75 -12.59 -15.65
C GLY A 449 -12.45 -12.43 -14.16
N CYS A 450 -11.21 -12.04 -13.83
CA CYS A 450 -10.85 -11.72 -12.45
C CYS A 450 -11.30 -10.30 -12.11
N LYS A 451 -11.76 -10.09 -10.88
CA LYS A 451 -12.04 -8.78 -10.29
C LYS A 451 -11.07 -8.52 -9.15
N THR A 452 -10.37 -7.39 -9.19
CA THR A 452 -9.53 -6.96 -8.06
C THR A 452 -10.39 -6.44 -6.91
N ILE A 453 -10.02 -6.81 -5.69
CA ILE A 453 -10.61 -6.30 -4.45
C ILE A 453 -9.51 -5.89 -3.49
N THR A 454 -9.87 -5.19 -2.42
CA THR A 454 -8.98 -4.93 -1.29
C THR A 454 -9.01 -6.08 -0.29
N VAL A 455 -7.91 -6.28 0.45
CA VAL A 455 -7.89 -7.23 1.58
C VAL A 455 -8.82 -6.81 2.71
N ASN A 456 -9.13 -5.52 2.84
CA ASN A 456 -10.07 -5.00 3.84
C ASN A 456 -11.51 -5.39 3.50
N GLU A 457 -11.93 -5.27 2.23
CA GLU A 457 -13.24 -5.76 1.78
C GLU A 457 -13.37 -7.26 2.03
N LEU A 458 -12.33 -8.04 1.71
CA LEU A 458 -12.31 -9.48 1.98
C LEU A 458 -12.46 -9.76 3.48
N ASN A 459 -11.65 -9.10 4.30
CA ASN A 459 -11.67 -9.26 5.74
C ASN A 459 -13.04 -8.91 6.34
N ASN A 460 -13.64 -7.80 5.95
CA ASN A 460 -14.86 -7.31 6.58
C ASN A 460 -16.10 -8.17 6.25
N GLN A 461 -16.07 -8.93 5.15
CA GLN A 461 -17.18 -9.77 4.74
C GLN A 461 -17.08 -11.21 5.24
N ILE A 462 -15.88 -11.66 5.64
CA ILE A 462 -15.72 -12.96 6.29
C ILE A 462 -16.16 -12.82 7.75
N THR A 463 -17.30 -13.44 8.07
CA THR A 463 -17.95 -13.45 9.40
C THR A 463 -17.79 -14.78 10.12
#